data_AF-C7J1A6-F1
#
_entry.id   AF-C7J1A6-F1
#
_cell.length_a   1.000
_cell.length_b   1.000
_cell.length_c   1.000
_cell.angle_alpha   90.00
_cell.angle_beta   90.00
_cell.angle_gamma   90.00
#
_symmetry.space_group_name_H-M   'P 1'
#
loop_
_entity.id
_entity.type
_entity.pdbx_description
1 polymer ?
#
loop_
_entity_poly.entity_id
_entity_poly.type
_entity_poly.pdbx_seq_one_letter_code
_entity_poly.pdbx_strand_id
1 'polypeptide(L)' 'QVPKKAKEFLHLLQRSRRHSAIVEYVFSGHRFKVTIPKETCTIAFALSGVRCPGRDEPYSDEAITMMRRRILQRNVEVH' A
#
# COMPACT_ATOMS: atom_id res chain seq x y z
N GLN A 1 -13.94 7.29 8.86
CA GLN A 1 -13.38 6.79 10.14
C GLN A 1 -12.45 5.61 9.84
N VAL A 2 -11.34 5.46 10.57
CA VAL A 2 -10.45 4.30 10.43
C VAL A 2 -11.16 3.05 10.99
N PRO A 3 -11.27 1.93 10.23
CA PRO A 3 -11.94 0.73 10.68
C PRO A 3 -11.37 0.21 12.02
N LYS A 4 -12.21 -0.34 12.90
CA LYS A 4 -11.80 -0.83 14.23
C LYS A 4 -10.62 -1.82 14.15
N LYS A 5 -10.69 -2.79 13.23
CA LYS A 5 -9.60 -3.74 12.95
C LYS A 5 -8.30 -3.05 12.51
N ALA A 6 -8.38 -1.98 11.73
CA ALA A 6 -7.19 -1.27 11.29
C ALA A 6 -6.44 -0.62 12.48
N LYS A 7 -7.16 -0.11 13.49
CA LYS A 7 -6.53 0.42 14.71
C LYS A 7 -5.83 -0.68 15.52
N GLU A 8 -6.48 -1.83 15.66
CA GLU A 8 -5.93 -2.99 16.40
C GLU A 8 -4.64 -3.51 15.73
N PHE A 9 -4.66 -3.68 14.40
CA PHE A 9 -3.48 -4.12 13.64
C PHE A 9 -2.39 -3.05 13.54
N LEU A 10 -2.75 -1.76 13.55
CA LEU A 10 -1.78 -0.67 13.46
C LEU A 10 -0.74 -0.73 14.59
N HIS A 11 -1.17 -1.05 15.81
CA HIS A 11 -0.25 -1.19 16.94
C HIS A 11 0.76 -2.33 16.73
N LEU A 12 0.35 -3.43 16.09
CA LEU A 12 1.24 -4.55 15.78
C LEU A 12 2.27 -4.14 14.73
N LEU A 13 1.81 -3.49 13.67
CA LEU A 13 2.67 -3.02 12.58
C LEU A 13 3.66 -1.96 13.08
N GLN A 14 3.23 -0.99 13.89
CA GLN A 14 4.12 0.07 14.37
C GLN A 14 5.25 -0.42 15.30
N ARG A 15 5.12 -1.60 15.92
CA ARG A 15 6.19 -2.18 16.76
C ARG A 15 7.39 -2.64 15.93
N SER A 16 7.17 -3.08 14.69
CA SER A 16 8.25 -3.45 13.77
C SER A 16 8.41 -2.36 12.72
N ARG A 17 9.58 -1.73 12.64
CA ARG A 17 9.79 -0.62 11.70
C ARG A 17 9.88 -1.04 10.22
N ARG A 18 9.97 -2.35 9.95
CA ARG A 18 10.18 -2.90 8.61
C ARG A 18 9.39 -4.20 8.48
N HIS A 19 8.61 -4.34 7.41
CA HIS A 19 7.92 -5.59 7.09
C HIS A 19 8.16 -5.99 5.65
N SER A 20 8.61 -7.23 5.46
CA SER A 20 8.61 -7.85 4.14
C SER A 20 7.18 -8.14 3.71
N ALA A 21 6.81 -7.67 2.53
CA ALA A 21 5.45 -7.75 2.04
C ALA A 21 5.39 -7.96 0.52
N ILE A 22 4.20 -8.28 0.01
CA ILE A 22 3.94 -8.48 -1.41
C ILE A 22 2.82 -7.53 -1.84
N VAL A 23 3.03 -6.80 -2.93
CA VAL A 23 2.01 -5.93 -3.51
C VAL A 23 1.06 -6.76 -4.37
N GLU A 24 -0.13 -7.03 -3.86
CA GLU A 24 -1.15 -7.81 -4.56
C GLU A 24 -1.89 -6.98 -5.60
N TYR A 25 -2.14 -5.70 -5.31
CA TYR A 25 -2.94 -4.82 -6.17
C TYR A 25 -2.50 -3.36 -6.06
N VAL A 26 -2.70 -2.61 -7.15
CA VAL A 26 -2.44 -1.17 -7.24
C VAL A 26 -3.77 -0.44 -7.45
N PHE A 27 -4.24 0.28 -6.43
CA PHE A 27 -5.48 1.06 -6.47
C PHE A 27 -5.29 2.42 -7.15
N SER A 28 -4.16 3.08 -6.88
CA SER A 28 -3.78 4.37 -7.45
C SER A 28 -2.24 4.50 -7.48
N GLY A 29 -1.72 5.64 -7.95
CA GLY A 29 -0.29 5.92 -7.91
C GLY A 29 0.35 5.91 -6.50
N HIS A 30 -0.43 6.00 -5.42
CA HIS A 30 0.08 5.99 -4.05
C HIS A 30 -0.63 5.01 -3.10
N ARG A 31 -1.62 4.24 -3.57
CA ARG A 31 -2.42 3.33 -2.74
C ARG A 31 -2.37 1.91 -3.27
N PHE A 32 -2.08 0.95 -2.39
CA PHE A 32 -1.80 -0.44 -2.73
C PHE A 32 -2.50 -1.42 -1.80
N LYS A 33 -2.80 -2.63 -2.28
CA LYS A 33 -3.15 -3.79 -1.46
C LYS A 33 -1.87 -4.56 -1.20
N VAL A 34 -1.50 -4.70 0.06
CA VAL A 34 -0.23 -5.28 0.48
C VAL A 34 -0.50 -6.42 1.45
N THR A 35 0.07 -7.59 1.18
CA THR A 35 0.02 -8.75 2.08
C THR A 35 1.36 -8.87 2.80
N ILE A 36 1.29 -9.00 4.12
CA ILE A 36 2.44 -9.13 5.00
C ILE A 36 2.40 -10.56 5.58
N PRO A 37 3.18 -11.50 5.03
CA PRO A 37 3.03 -12.93 5.37
C PRO A 37 3.29 -13.24 6.84
N LYS A 38 4.26 -12.57 7.46
CA LYS A 38 4.66 -12.80 8.85
C LYS A 38 3.53 -12.47 9.84
N GLU A 39 2.78 -11.41 9.56
CA GLU A 39 1.64 -10.96 10.36
C GLU A 39 0.32 -11.58 9.86
N THR A 40 0.39 -12.42 8.83
CA THR A 40 -0.75 -13.11 8.20
C THR A 40 -1.89 -12.16 7.85
N CYS A 41 -1.56 -10.94 7.42
CA CYS A 41 -2.52 -9.87 7.24
C CYS A 41 -2.39 -9.20 5.87
N THR A 42 -3.49 -8.62 5.41
CA THR A 42 -3.55 -7.88 4.15
C THR A 42 -4.17 -6.52 4.43
N ILE A 43 -3.46 -5.47 4.01
CA ILE A 43 -3.82 -4.08 4.31
C ILE A 43 -3.95 -3.25 3.04
N ALA A 44 -4.75 -2.18 3.14
CA ALA A 44 -4.66 -1.06 2.21
C ALA A 44 -3.56 -0.12 2.71
N PHE A 45 -2.45 -0.06 1.96
CA PHE A 45 -1.29 0.78 2.27
C PHE A 45 -1.30 2.03 1.40
N ALA A 46 -0.96 3.18 1.98
CA ALA A 46 -0.85 4.45 1.27
C ALA A 46 0.50 5.09 1.58
N LEU A 47 1.19 5.60 0.55
CA LEU A 47 2.44 6.34 0.75
C LEU A 47 2.18 7.62 1.53
N SER A 48 2.97 7.86 2.57
CA SER A 48 2.91 9.07 3.38
C SER A 48 3.59 10.24 2.65
N GLY A 49 3.09 11.46 2.86
CA GLY A 49 3.72 12.70 2.38
C GLY A 49 3.61 12.96 0.87
N VAL A 50 2.83 12.16 0.13
CA VAL A 50 2.64 12.34 -1.32
C VAL A 50 1.17 12.42 -1.69
N ARG A 51 0.90 13.08 -2.82
CA ARG A 51 -0.41 13.15 -3.46
C ARG A 51 -0.25 12.69 -4.90
N CYS A 52 -1.02 11.70 -5.31
CA CYS A 52 -1.12 11.32 -6.73
C CYS A 52 -2.44 11.82 -7.33
N PRO A 53 -2.49 11.97 -8.66
CA PRO A 53 -3.73 12.29 -9.35
C PRO A 53 -4.88 11.35 -9.01
N GLY A 54 -6.06 11.92 -8.85
CA GLY A 54 -7.33 11.20 -8.68
C GLY A 54 -7.90 10.73 -10.01
N ARG A 55 -9.00 9.99 -9.97
CA ARG A 55 -9.76 9.61 -11.18
C ARG A 55 -10.13 10.88 -11.95
N ASP A 56 -9.98 10.84 -13.27
CA ASP A 56 -10.28 11.95 -14.20
C ASP A 56 -9.35 13.17 -14.09
N GLU A 57 -8.28 13.08 -13.29
CA GLU A 57 -7.22 14.09 -13.29
C GLU A 57 -6.09 13.70 -14.27
N PRO A 58 -5.40 14.70 -14.86
CA PRO A 58 -4.25 14.45 -15.73
C PRO A 58 -3.21 13.52 -15.06
N TYR A 59 -2.69 12.57 -15.84
CA TYR A 59 -1.66 11.62 -15.44
C TYR A 59 -2.08 10.53 -14.43
N SER A 60 -3.37 10.38 -14.14
CA SER A 60 -3.87 9.32 -13.24
C SER A 60 -3.53 7.91 -13.73
N ASP A 61 -3.78 7.62 -15.00
CA ASP A 61 -3.59 6.28 -15.56
C ASP A 61 -2.11 5.94 -15.75
N GLU A 62 -1.29 6.92 -16.09
CA GLU A 62 0.17 6.80 -16.17
C GLU A 62 0.77 6.52 -14.81
N ALA A 63 0.30 7.20 -13.75
CA ALA A 63 0.75 6.94 -12.38
C ALA A 63 0.42 5.52 -11.93
N ILE A 64 -0.79 5.03 -12.21
CA ILE A 64 -1.19 3.64 -11.94
C ILE A 64 -0.34 2.65 -12.74
N THR A 65 -0.15 2.93 -14.04
CA THR A 65 0.64 2.07 -14.94
C THR A 65 2.09 1.98 -14.51
N MET A 66 2.69 3.10 -14.10
CA MET A 66 4.05 3.16 -13.57
C MET A 66 4.18 2.28 -12.32
N MET A 67 3.25 2.40 -11.37
CA MET A 67 3.29 1.60 -10.13
C MET A 67 3.06 0.11 -10.41
N ARG A 68 2.12 -0.25 -11.30
CA ARG A 68 1.93 -1.65 -11.71
C ARG A 68 3.22 -2.24 -12.30
N ARG A 69 3.87 -1.52 -13.21
CA ARG A 69 5.14 -1.96 -13.81
C ARG A 69 6.26 -2.07 -12.79
N ARG A 70 6.30 -1.22 -11.76
CA ARG A 70 7.39 -1.16 -10.77
C ARG A 70 7.24 -2.10 -9.58
N ILE A 71 6.04 -2.30 -9.05
CA ILE A 71 5.86 -2.98 -7.75
C ILE A 71 4.79 -4.07 -7.72
N LEU A 72 3.86 -4.15 -8.68
CA LEU A 72 2.83 -5.19 -8.67
C LEU A 72 3.45 -6.59 -8.70
N GLN A 73 2.97 -7.50 -7.84
CA GLN A 73 3.44 -8.88 -7.69
C GLN A 73 4.95 -8.95 -7.39
N ARG A 74 5.49 -7.97 -6.66
CA ARG A 74 6.89 -7.98 -6.18
C ARG A 74 6.97 -7.96 -4.67
N ASN A 75 8.05 -8.54 -4.16
CA ASN A 75 8.47 -8.41 -2.78
C ASN A 75 8.94 -6.97 -2.52
N VAL A 76 8.42 -6.36 -1.46
CA VAL A 76 8.73 -5.01 -1.02
C VAL A 76 8.97 -4.99 0.47
N GLU A 77 9.54 -3.90 0.95
CA GLU A 77 9.62 -3.59 2.36
C GLU A 77 8.73 -2.38 2.66
N VAL A 78 7.86 -2.50 3.66
CA VAL A 78 6.98 -1.41 4.12
C VAL A 78 7.39 -0.95 5.52
N HIS A 79 7.30 0.37 5.71
CA HIS A 79 7.71 1.11 6.91
C HIS A 79 6.55 1.95 7.43
#